data_AF-A0A9P6ISW5-F1
#
_entry.id   AF-A0A9P6ISW5-F1
#
_cell.length_a   1.000
_cell.length_b   1.000
_cell.length_c   1.000
_cell.angle_alpha   90.00
_cell.angle_beta   90.00
_cell.angle_gamma   90.00
#
_symmetry.space_group_name_H-M   'P 1'
#
loop_
_entity.id
_entity.type
_entity.pdbx_description
1 polymer ?
#
loop_
_entity_poly.entity_id
_entity_poly.type
_entity_poly.pdbx_seq_one_letter_code
_entity_poly.pdbx_strand_id
1 'polypeptide(L)'
;MVQGVFFNVFFTLYMVSDRTAHRVVGYLEEQAVISYTHMLDEIKSGVLENGPAPKIAIDYWNLEENATIRDVCLAIRLDEAVHMHTNHHLSDRLQLKQEDLRVDIQKLQEERGMVPKHNAEEVWSKPNKY
;
A
#
# COMPACT_ATOMS: atom_id res chain seq x y z
N MET A 1 -25.97 -1.27 1.06
CA MET A 1 -26.06 -2.70 1.46
C MET A 1 -24.68 -3.36 1.50
N VAL A 2 -23.89 -3.32 0.41
CA VAL A 2 -22.55 -3.94 0.33
C VAL A 2 -21.62 -3.52 1.47
N GLN A 3 -21.41 -2.21 1.68
CA GLN A 3 -20.54 -1.70 2.75
C GLN A 3 -20.95 -2.17 4.15
N GLY A 4 -22.26 -2.20 4.44
CA GLY A 4 -22.77 -2.65 5.74
C GLY A 4 -22.51 -4.14 6.00
N VAL A 5 -22.67 -4.98 4.98
CA VAL A 5 -22.36 -6.41 5.07
C VAL A 5 -20.85 -6.64 5.19
N PHE A 6 -20.06 -6.04 4.29
CA PHE A 6 -18.61 -6.21 4.27
C PHE A 6 -17.98 -5.76 5.59
N PHE A 7 -18.34 -4.57 6.09
CA PHE A 7 -17.81 -4.05 7.35
C PHE A 7 -18.06 -5.01 8.51
N ASN A 8 -19.29 -5.47 8.72
CA ASN A 8 -19.62 -6.32 9.86
C ASN A 8 -18.96 -7.71 9.76
N VAL A 9 -18.91 -8.29 8.55
CA VAL A 9 -18.24 -9.59 8.33
C VAL A 9 -16.73 -9.46 8.56
N PHE A 10 -16.09 -8.46 7.96
CA PHE A 10 -14.66 -8.26 8.10
C PHE A 10 -14.27 -7.88 9.54
N PHE A 11 -15.06 -7.03 10.20
CA PHE A 11 -14.90 -6.68 11.61
C PHE A 11 -14.95 -7.94 12.51
N THR A 12 -15.97 -8.78 12.31
CA THR A 12 -16.10 -10.03 13.07
C THR A 12 -14.94 -10.98 12.80
N LEU A 13 -14.52 -11.10 11.53
CA LEU A 13 -13.35 -11.90 11.15
C LEU A 13 -12.09 -11.42 11.87
N TYR A 14 -11.86 -10.11 11.93
CA TYR A 14 -10.69 -9.52 12.58
C TYR A 14 -10.66 -9.80 14.08
N MET A 15 -11.81 -9.76 14.77
CA MET A 15 -11.88 -10.11 16.19
C MET A 15 -11.58 -11.59 16.47
N VAL A 16 -11.90 -12.48 15.53
CA VAL A 16 -11.71 -13.93 15.70
C VAL A 16 -10.32 -14.37 15.23
N SER A 17 -9.82 -13.80 14.13
CA SER A 17 -8.52 -14.12 13.53
C SER A 17 -8.06 -12.96 12.64
N ASP A 18 -7.31 -12.05 13.23
CA ASP A 18 -6.58 -10.99 12.55
C ASP A 18 -5.62 -11.53 11.48
N ARG A 19 -4.96 -12.66 11.75
CA ARG A 19 -4.10 -13.37 10.79
C ARG A 19 -4.86 -13.71 9.51
N THR A 20 -6.06 -14.26 9.66
CA THR A 20 -6.91 -14.63 8.51
C THR A 20 -7.43 -13.38 7.80
N ALA A 21 -7.82 -12.34 8.55
CA ALA A 21 -8.26 -11.08 7.97
C ALA A 21 -7.17 -10.46 7.07
N HIS A 22 -5.93 -10.36 7.55
CA HIS A 22 -4.80 -9.90 6.75
C HIS A 22 -4.52 -10.79 5.54
N ARG A 23 -4.61 -12.12 5.69
CA ARG A 23 -4.42 -13.03 4.54
C ARG A 23 -5.47 -12.81 3.46
N VAL A 24 -6.73 -12.61 3.85
CA VAL A 24 -7.84 -12.34 2.92
C VAL A 24 -7.59 -11.04 2.16
N VAL A 25 -7.22 -9.96 2.86
CA VAL A 25 -6.89 -8.69 2.20
C VAL A 25 -5.71 -8.88 1.24
N GLY A 26 -4.64 -9.56 1.66
CA GLY A 26 -3.50 -9.86 0.78
C GLY A 26 -3.92 -10.48 -0.56
N TYR A 27 -4.81 -11.49 -0.53
CA TYR A 27 -5.34 -12.09 -1.76
C TYR A 27 -6.28 -11.19 -2.56
N LEU A 28 -7.02 -10.27 -1.92
CA LEU A 28 -7.79 -9.26 -2.65
C LEU A 28 -6.86 -8.31 -3.40
N GLU A 29 -5.76 -7.89 -2.78
CA GLU A 29 -4.77 -7.02 -3.41
C GLU A 29 -3.98 -7.74 -4.50
N GLU A 30 -3.70 -9.05 -4.37
CA GLU A 30 -3.15 -9.85 -5.48
C GLU A 30 -4.05 -9.76 -6.71
N GLN A 31 -5.38 -9.89 -6.53
CA GLN A 31 -6.32 -9.74 -7.62
C GLN A 31 -6.37 -8.30 -8.14
N ALA A 32 -6.28 -7.29 -7.27
CA ALA A 32 -6.22 -5.89 -7.70
C ALA A 32 -4.99 -5.61 -8.58
N VAL A 33 -3.80 -6.11 -8.21
CA VAL A 33 -2.57 -6.00 -9.01
C VAL A 33 -2.73 -6.64 -10.39
N ILE A 34 -3.37 -7.82 -10.45
CA ILE A 34 -3.68 -8.50 -11.71
C ILE A 34 -4.66 -7.65 -12.54
N SER A 35 -5.73 -7.15 -11.94
CA SER A 35 -6.73 -6.31 -12.62
C SER A 35 -6.11 -5.04 -13.21
N TYR A 36 -5.28 -4.31 -12.45
CA TYR A 36 -4.61 -3.12 -12.99
C TYR A 36 -3.56 -3.46 -14.06
N THR A 37 -2.96 -4.65 -14.00
CA THR A 37 -2.09 -5.13 -15.08
C THR A 37 -2.89 -5.33 -16.38
N HIS A 38 -4.07 -5.95 -16.31
CA HIS A 38 -4.94 -6.08 -17.48
C HIS A 38 -5.40 -4.71 -18.01
N MET A 39 -5.77 -3.77 -17.14
CA MET A 39 -6.13 -2.40 -17.56
C MET A 39 -4.98 -1.71 -18.32
N LEU A 40 -3.73 -1.88 -17.86
CA LEU A 40 -2.57 -1.33 -18.55
C LEU A 40 -2.37 -1.95 -19.94
N ASP A 41 -2.66 -3.24 -20.10
CA ASP A 41 -2.61 -3.92 -21.41
C ASP A 41 -3.74 -3.47 -22.34
N GLU A 42 -4.94 -3.25 -21.80
CA GLU A 42 -6.07 -2.68 -22.56
C GLU A 42 -5.82 -1.24 -23.01
N ILE A 43 -5.19 -0.41 -22.16
CA ILE A 43 -4.74 0.93 -22.54
C ILE A 43 -3.68 0.85 -23.65
N LYS A 44 -2.69 -0.04 -23.50
CA LYS A 44 -1.61 -0.21 -24.48
C LYS A 44 -2.11 -0.69 -25.84
N SER A 45 -3.14 -1.54 -25.87
CA SER A 45 -3.76 -2.04 -27.09
C SER A 45 -4.78 -1.07 -27.71
N GLY A 46 -5.08 0.05 -27.04
CA GLY A 46 -6.02 1.05 -27.51
C GLY A 46 -7.50 0.71 -27.29
N VAL A 47 -7.78 -0.34 -26.50
CA VAL A 47 -9.15 -0.68 -26.08
C VAL A 47 -9.68 0.36 -25.09
N LEU A 48 -8.83 0.80 -24.17
CA LEU A 48 -9.12 1.90 -23.24
C LEU A 48 -8.39 3.17 -23.66
N GLU A 49 -9.08 4.30 -23.56
CA GLU A 49 -8.52 5.61 -23.88
C GLU A 49 -7.48 6.06 -22.84
N ASN A 50 -6.33 6.54 -23.29
CA ASN A 50 -5.27 7.07 -22.43
C ASN A 50 -5.31 8.61 -22.35
N GLY A 51 -6.40 9.15 -21.82
CA GLY A 51 -6.57 10.59 -21.64
C GLY A 51 -5.66 11.21 -20.56
N PRO A 52 -5.75 12.54 -20.34
CA PRO A 52 -5.04 13.21 -19.26
C PRO A 52 -5.51 12.72 -17.88
N ALA A 53 -4.59 12.63 -16.94
CA ALA A 53 -4.89 12.25 -15.56
C ALA A 53 -5.74 13.32 -14.85
N PRO A 54 -6.69 12.92 -13.99
CA PRO A 54 -7.41 13.87 -13.15
C PRO A 54 -6.46 14.63 -12.22
N LYS A 55 -6.71 15.93 -12.01
CA LYS A 55 -5.87 16.77 -11.14
C LYS A 55 -5.68 16.19 -9.73
N ILE A 56 -6.72 15.59 -9.15
CA ILE A 56 -6.62 14.94 -7.83
C ILE A 56 -5.59 13.81 -7.80
N ALA A 57 -5.47 13.04 -8.90
CA ALA A 57 -4.49 11.95 -8.98
C ALA A 57 -3.07 12.50 -9.16
N ILE A 58 -2.91 13.52 -10.00
CA ILE A 58 -1.63 14.23 -10.18
C ILE A 58 -1.15 14.77 -8.84
N ASP A 59 -2.01 15.48 -8.12
CA ASP A 59 -1.67 16.10 -6.84
C ASP A 59 -1.40 15.03 -5.74
N TYR A 60 -2.17 13.93 -5.71
CA TYR A 60 -2.04 12.89 -4.68
C TYR A 60 -0.77 12.04 -4.83
N TRP A 61 -0.49 11.55 -6.05
CA TRP A 61 0.70 10.74 -6.34
C TRP A 61 1.91 11.59 -6.75
N ASN A 62 1.77 12.91 -6.76
CA ASN A 62 2.81 13.85 -7.21
C ASN A 62 3.36 13.48 -8.60
N LEU A 63 2.45 13.28 -9.57
CA LEU A 63 2.78 12.96 -10.96
C LEU A 63 3.14 14.23 -11.75
N GLU A 64 3.70 14.06 -12.94
CA GLU A 64 3.94 15.18 -13.87
C GLU A 64 2.60 15.82 -14.30
N GLU A 65 2.59 17.12 -14.61
CA GLU A 65 1.36 17.87 -14.97
C GLU A 65 0.65 17.32 -16.22
N ASN A 66 1.40 16.69 -17.12
CA ASN A 66 0.91 16.06 -18.34
C ASN A 66 0.70 14.54 -18.20
N ALA A 67 0.69 14.01 -16.97
CA ALA A 67 0.45 12.60 -16.72
C ALA A 67 -0.88 12.11 -17.32
N THR A 68 -0.91 10.83 -17.65
CA THR A 68 -2.04 10.16 -18.32
C THR A 68 -2.74 9.16 -17.40
N ILE A 69 -3.90 8.65 -17.83
CA ILE A 69 -4.61 7.56 -17.12
C ILE A 69 -3.71 6.33 -16.91
N ARG A 70 -2.82 6.03 -17.85
CA ARG A 70 -1.82 4.97 -17.72
C ARG A 70 -0.90 5.19 -16.52
N ASP A 71 -0.45 6.42 -16.29
CA ASP A 71 0.47 6.74 -15.20
C ASP A 71 -0.23 6.65 -13.85
N VAL A 72 -1.50 7.04 -13.79
CA VAL A 72 -2.36 6.81 -12.62
C VAL A 72 -2.56 5.30 -12.37
N CYS A 73 -2.84 4.50 -13.40
CA CYS A 73 -3.00 3.05 -13.26
C CYS A 73 -1.70 2.38 -12.76
N LEU A 74 -0.54 2.85 -13.19
CA LEU A 74 0.76 2.39 -12.68
C LEU A 74 0.94 2.73 -11.20
N ALA A 75 0.60 3.95 -10.81
CA ALA A 75 0.68 4.40 -9.41
C ALA A 75 -0.24 3.57 -8.51
N ILE A 76 -1.50 3.38 -8.90
CA ILE A 76 -2.44 2.55 -8.14
C ILE A 76 -1.94 1.11 -8.04
N ARG A 77 -1.50 0.50 -9.15
CA ARG A 77 -0.97 -0.88 -9.13
C ARG A 77 0.22 -1.01 -8.18
N LEU A 78 1.07 0.03 -8.09
CA LEU A 78 2.18 0.05 -7.14
C LEU A 78 1.67 0.05 -5.69
N ASP A 79 0.68 0.88 -5.38
CA ASP A 79 0.04 0.90 -4.05
C ASP A 79 -0.55 -0.46 -3.69
N GLU A 80 -1.29 -1.10 -4.61
CA GLU A 80 -1.87 -2.43 -4.34
C GLU A 80 -0.80 -3.50 -4.18
N ALA A 81 0.33 -3.42 -4.89
CA ALA A 81 1.45 -4.33 -4.68
C ALA A 81 2.08 -4.14 -3.27
N VAL A 82 2.19 -2.90 -2.80
CA VAL A 82 2.65 -2.61 -1.44
C VAL A 82 1.64 -3.12 -0.40
N HIS A 83 0.34 -2.91 -0.61
CA HIS A 83 -0.71 -3.42 0.27
C HIS A 83 -0.72 -4.95 0.33
N MET A 84 -0.59 -5.61 -0.83
CA MET A 84 -0.47 -7.06 -0.97
C MET A 84 0.68 -7.60 -0.13
N HIS A 85 1.91 -7.11 -0.37
CA HIS A 85 3.09 -7.57 0.37
C HIS A 85 2.98 -7.28 1.87
N THR A 86 2.52 -6.10 2.24
CA THR A 86 2.31 -5.70 3.64
C THR A 86 1.35 -6.65 4.35
N ASN A 87 0.20 -6.95 3.76
CA ASN A 87 -0.81 -7.81 4.37
C ASN A 87 -0.36 -9.27 4.47
N HIS A 88 0.28 -9.81 3.44
CA HIS A 88 0.87 -11.15 3.52
C HIS A 88 1.95 -11.21 4.61
N HIS A 89 2.83 -10.21 4.66
CA HIS A 89 3.87 -10.14 5.69
C HIS A 89 3.27 -10.08 7.09
N LEU A 90 2.32 -9.18 7.36
CA LEU A 90 1.65 -9.09 8.66
C LEU A 90 0.97 -10.41 9.06
N SER A 91 0.32 -11.08 8.11
CA SER A 91 -0.27 -12.41 8.35
C SER A 91 0.77 -13.45 8.79
N ASP A 92 1.94 -13.49 8.15
CA ASP A 92 3.03 -14.40 8.53
C ASP A 92 3.62 -14.03 9.91
N ARG A 93 3.74 -12.74 10.20
CA ARG A 93 4.26 -12.23 11.48
C ARG A 93 3.34 -12.57 12.65
N LEU A 94 2.03 -12.43 12.47
CA LEU A 94 1.03 -12.86 13.44
C LEU A 94 1.11 -14.38 13.69
N GLN A 95 1.33 -15.17 12.64
CA GLN A 95 1.54 -16.61 12.80
C GLN A 95 2.79 -16.94 13.62
N LEU A 96 3.86 -16.17 13.43
CA LEU A 96 5.12 -16.32 14.16
C LEU A 96 5.12 -15.64 15.54
N LYS A 97 4.06 -14.90 15.88
CA LYS A 97 3.98 -14.04 17.08
C LYS A 97 5.12 -13.01 17.16
N GLN A 98 5.46 -12.43 16.02
CA GLN A 98 6.54 -11.45 15.86
C GLN A 98 5.99 -10.09 15.43
N GLU A 99 5.02 -9.53 16.15
CA GLU A 99 4.27 -8.35 15.67
C GLU A 99 5.06 -7.04 15.70
N ASP A 100 6.06 -6.91 16.57
CA ASP A 100 6.85 -5.68 16.70
C ASP A 100 7.86 -5.53 15.55
N LEU A 101 7.51 -4.71 14.56
CA LEU A 101 8.36 -4.39 13.42
C LEU A 101 9.61 -3.57 13.80
N ARG A 102 9.62 -2.89 14.96
CA ARG A 102 10.72 -2.00 15.34
C ARG A 102 12.01 -2.77 15.56
N VAL A 103 11.91 -4.00 16.04
CA VAL A 103 13.07 -4.88 16.26
C VAL A 103 13.81 -5.13 14.95
N ASP A 104 13.09 -5.48 13.89
CA ASP A 104 13.72 -5.76 12.59
C ASP A 104 14.15 -4.50 11.87
N ILE A 105 13.37 -3.41 11.98
CA ILE A 105 13.76 -2.12 11.40
C ILE A 105 15.06 -1.63 12.04
N GLN A 106 15.17 -1.69 13.36
CA GLN A 106 16.39 -1.30 14.07
C GLN A 106 17.57 -2.17 13.63
N LYS A 107 17.38 -3.49 13.57
CA LYS A 107 18.43 -4.42 13.10
C LYS A 107 18.85 -4.11 11.66
N LEU A 108 17.91 -3.89 10.75
CA LEU A 108 18.21 -3.53 9.36
C LEU A 108 18.90 -2.17 9.24
N GLN A 109 18.54 -1.20 10.07
CA GLN A 109 19.22 0.09 10.14
C GLN A 109 20.66 -0.07 10.62
N GLU A 110 20.89 -0.88 11.64
CA GLU A 110 22.24 -1.21 12.13
C GLU A 110 23.07 -1.90 11.05
N GLU A 111 22.53 -2.94 10.40
CA GLU A 111 23.20 -3.69 9.34
C GLU A 111 23.55 -2.82 8.11
N ARG A 112 22.68 -1.85 7.77
CA ARG A 112 22.87 -0.96 6.63
C ARG A 112 23.59 0.34 6.97
N GLY A 113 23.98 0.54 8.23
CA GLY A 113 24.54 1.81 8.71
C GLY A 113 23.58 3.00 8.57
N MET A 114 22.27 2.74 8.52
CA MET A 114 21.17 3.71 8.45
C MET A 114 20.55 4.01 9.82
N VAL A 115 21.31 3.79 10.90
CA VAL A 115 20.86 4.11 12.26
C VAL A 115 20.65 5.63 12.37
N PRO A 116 19.45 6.10 12.76
CA PRO A 116 19.18 7.52 12.94
C PRO A 116 20.18 8.14 13.93
N LYS A 117 20.93 9.15 13.49
CA LYS A 117 21.91 9.87 14.33
C LYS A 117 21.26 10.85 15.30
N HIS A 118 20.00 11.19 15.05
CA HIS A 118 19.20 12.12 15.84
C HIS A 118 17.98 11.39 16.37
N ASN A 119 17.56 11.73 17.59
CA ASN A 119 16.33 11.18 18.12
C ASN A 119 15.12 11.77 17.34
N ALA A 120 14.00 11.05 17.33
CA ALA A 120 12.82 11.51 16.59
C ALA A 120 12.32 12.87 17.14
N GLU A 121 12.33 13.05 18.45
CA GLU A 121 11.87 14.29 19.10
C GLU A 121 12.62 15.53 18.59
N GLU A 122 13.94 15.46 18.39
CA GLU A 122 14.81 16.52 17.86
C GLU A 122 14.52 16.84 16.40
N VAL A 123 14.02 15.87 15.63
CA VAL A 123 13.63 16.06 14.23
C VAL A 123 12.25 16.71 14.16
N TRP A 124 11.29 16.22 14.94
CA TRP A 124 9.90 16.69 14.95
C TRP A 124 9.69 18.01 15.72
N SER A 125 10.56 18.35 16.66
CA SER A 125 10.52 19.62 17.41
C SER A 125 11.11 20.80 16.65
N LYS A 126 11.80 20.55 15.53
CA LYS A 126 12.25 21.64 14.65
C LYS A 126 11.01 22.20 13.97
N PRO A 127 10.78 23.52 14.00
CA PRO A 127 9.72 24.13 13.21
C PRO A 127 10.05 23.85 11.74
N ASN A 128 9.36 22.89 11.15
CA ASN A 128 9.52 22.59 9.74
C ASN A 128 9.06 23.81 8.95
N LYS A 129 10.00 24.45 8.27
CA LYS A 129 9.75 25.38 7.17
C LYS A 129 9.28 24.56 5.97
N TYR A 130 8.01 24.22 5.94
CA TYR A 130 7.30 24.00 4.69
C TYR A 130 6.57 25.30 4.34
#